data_AF-A0A258CB01-F1
#
_entry.id   AF-A0A258CB01-F1
#
_cell.length_a   1.000
_cell.length_b   1.000
_cell.length_c   1.000
_cell.angle_alpha   90.00
_cell.angle_beta   90.00
_cell.angle_gamma   90.00
#
_symmetry.space_group_name_H-M   'P 1'
#
loop_
_entity.id
_entity.type
_entity.pdbx_description
1 polymer ?
#
loop_
_entity_poly.entity_id
_entity_poly.type
_entity_poly.pdbx_seq_one_letter_code
_entity_poly.pdbx_strand_id
1 'polypeptide(L)' 'GKRMDFDTEILVRLHWRDQPMVWLQTRVHYPDDGVSHFRLWRDNVLISAMHARLFGGMLLRAPALLWRRWRT' A
#
# COMPACT_ATOMS: atom_id res chain seq x y z
N GLY A 1 -7.79 3.21 -3.59
CA GLY A 1 -7.99 2.31 -4.74
C GLY A 1 -9.43 1.86 -4.85
N LYS A 2 -9.79 1.27 -5.99
CA LYS A 2 -11.10 0.62 -6.21
C LYS A 2 -10.97 -0.91 -6.33
N ARG A 3 -9.75 -1.46 -6.32
CA ARG A 3 -9.43 -2.89 -6.40
C ARG A 3 -8.10 -3.18 -5.67
N MET A 4 -7.20 -3.95 -6.30
CA MET A 4 -5.89 -4.38 -5.78
C MET A 4 -4.93 -3.24 -5.45
N ASP A 5 -5.26 -2.01 -5.85
CA ASP A 5 -4.50 -0.81 -5.54
C ASP A 5 -4.81 -0.24 -4.15
N PHE A 6 -5.91 -0.65 -3.50
CA PHE A 6 -6.38 -0.05 -2.25
C PHE A 6 -5.48 -0.39 -1.05
N ASP A 7 -5.19 -1.67 -0.81
CA ASP A 7 -4.51 -2.12 0.41
C ASP A 7 -3.13 -1.47 0.58
N THR A 8 -2.32 -1.47 -0.48
CA THR A 8 -1.02 -0.79 -0.48
C THR A 8 -1.17 0.72 -0.34
N GLU A 9 -2.12 1.33 -1.04
CA GLU A 9 -2.32 2.77 -1.00
C GLU A 9 -2.69 3.27 0.39
N ILE A 10 -3.58 2.58 1.09
CA ILE A 10 -4.01 3.00 2.42
C ILE A 10 -2.87 2.87 3.44
N LEU A 11 -2.09 1.79 3.40
CA LEU A 11 -0.93 1.60 4.27
C LEU A 11 0.09 2.73 4.11
N VAL A 12 0.43 3.10 2.88
CA VAL A 12 1.39 4.19 2.60
C VAL A 12 0.84 5.54 3.08
N ARG A 13 -0.44 5.82 2.84
CA ARG A 13 -1.08 7.07 3.29
C ARG A 13 -1.16 7.17 4.82
N LEU A 14 -1.45 6.06 5.51
CA LEU A 14 -1.46 6.00 6.97
C LEU A 14 -0.05 6.25 7.52
N HIS A 15 0.97 5.64 6.93
CA HIS A 15 2.36 5.88 7.29
C HIS A 15 2.76 7.35 7.12
N TRP A 16 2.40 8.00 6.00
CA TRP A 16 2.68 9.42 5.81
C TRP A 16 2.00 10.30 6.86
N ARG A 17 0.82 9.91 7.33
CA ARG A 17 0.06 10.58 8.40
C ARG A 17 0.53 10.23 9.82
N ASP A 18 1.60 9.46 9.93
CA ASP A 18 2.16 9.01 11.22
C ASP A 18 1.13 8.27 12.09
N GLN A 19 0.24 7.52 11.45
CA GLN A 19 -0.80 6.78 12.17
C GLN A 19 -0.24 5.48 12.76
N PRO A 20 -0.48 5.19 14.05
CA PRO A 20 -0.07 3.95 14.66
C PRO A 20 -0.81 2.78 14.01
N MET A 21 -0.07 1.78 13.55
CA MET A 21 -0.61 0.56 12.93
C MET A 21 -0.29 -0.63 13.83
N VAL A 22 -1.30 -1.46 14.10
CA VAL A 22 -1.17 -2.67 14.92
C VAL A 22 -1.33 -3.88 14.02
N TRP A 23 -0.35 -4.78 14.07
CA TRP A 23 -0.33 -6.01 13.27
C TRP A 23 -0.92 -7.16 14.07
N LEU A 24 -2.04 -7.70 13.61
CA LEU A 24 -2.72 -8.83 14.26
C LEU A 24 -2.36 -10.13 13.55
N GLN A 25 -1.84 -11.10 14.31
CA GLN A 25 -1.60 -12.44 13.79
C GLN A 25 -2.94 -13.08 13.43
N THR A 26 -3.15 -13.32 12.14
CA THR A 26 -4.40 -13.88 11.61
C THR A 26 -4.08 -15.14 10.83
N ARG A 27 -4.82 -16.23 11.12
CA ARG A 27 -4.69 -17.48 10.36
C ARG A 27 -5.29 -17.27 8.98
N VAL A 28 -4.47 -17.37 7.95
CA VAL A 28 -4.91 -17.30 6.55
C VAL A 28 -5.24 -18.72 6.06
N HIS A 29 -6.41 -18.90 5.46
CA HIS A 29 -6.82 -20.14 4.83
C HIS A 29 -7.04 -19.90 3.34
N TYR A 30 -6.28 -20.60 2.50
CA TYR A 30 -6.48 -20.62 1.05
C TYR A 30 -7.17 -21.93 0.68
N PRO A 31 -8.43 -21.89 0.21
CA PRO A 31 -9.13 -23.09 -0.23
C PRO A 31 -8.52 -23.59 -1.55
N ASP A 32 -8.46 -24.91 -1.73
CA ASP A 32 -7.84 -25.54 -2.91
C ASP A 32 -8.61 -25.26 -4.21
N ASP A 33 -9.92 -25.00 -4.11
CA ASP A 33 -10.82 -24.60 -5.20
C ASP A 33 -10.89 -23.06 -5.37
N GLY A 34 -9.98 -22.34 -4.72
CA GLY A 34 -9.93 -20.87 -4.77
C GLY A 34 -9.66 -20.33 -6.17
N VAL A 35 -10.67 -19.67 -6.76
CA VAL A 35 -10.49 -18.93 -8.02
C VAL A 35 -9.86 -17.57 -7.74
N SER A 36 -8.80 -17.25 -8.49
CA SER A 36 -8.19 -15.92 -8.44
C SER A 36 -9.09 -14.87 -9.10
N HIS A 37 -9.47 -13.85 -8.34
CA HIS A 37 -10.16 -12.67 -8.86
C HIS A 37 -9.22 -11.67 -9.56
N PHE A 38 -7.93 -12.01 -9.67
CA PHE A 38 -6.91 -11.16 -10.25
C PHE A 38 -7.02 -11.11 -11.77
N ARG A 39 -7.26 -9.91 -12.29
CA ARG A 39 -7.29 -9.63 -13.73
C ARG A 39 -5.91 -9.15 -14.16
N LEU A 40 -5.07 -10.09 -14.61
CA LEU A 40 -3.65 -9.88 -14.91
C LEU A 40 -3.32 -8.48 -15.45
N TRP A 41 -3.83 -8.10 -16.62
CA TRP A 41 -3.51 -6.82 -17.25
C TRP A 41 -4.06 -5.62 -16.49
N ARG A 42 -5.36 -5.63 -16.16
CA ARG A 42 -6.04 -4.50 -15.55
C ARG A 42 -5.51 -4.20 -14.16
N ASP A 43 -5.29 -5.24 -13.36
CA ASP A 43 -4.84 -5.08 -11.98
C ASP A 43 -3.35 -4.71 -11.96
N ASN A 44 -2.51 -5.23 -12.86
CA ASN A 44 -1.12 -4.75 -13.00
C ASN A 44 -1.04 -3.26 -13.38
N VAL A 45 -1.88 -2.79 -14.30
CA VAL A 45 -1.93 -1.36 -14.65
C VAL A 45 -2.36 -0.52 -13.45
N LEU A 46 -3.39 -0.94 -12.71
CA LEU A 46 -3.86 -0.22 -11.52
C LEU A 46 -2.79 -0.17 -10.43
N ILE A 47 -2.13 -1.30 -10.14
CA ILE A 47 -1.05 -1.39 -9.18
C ILE A 47 0.12 -0.49 -9.59
N SER A 48 0.55 -0.55 -10.86
CA SER A 48 1.68 0.24 -11.37
C SER A 48 1.40 1.74 -11.31
N ALA A 49 0.21 2.17 -11.75
CA ALA A 49 -0.19 3.57 -11.70
C ALA A 49 -0.30 4.08 -10.26
N MET A 50 -0.83 3.26 -9.35
CA MET A 50 -0.89 3.60 -7.93
C MET A 50 0.52 3.75 -7.34
N HIS A 51 1.44 2.83 -7.61
CA HIS A 51 2.83 2.94 -7.15
C HIS A 51 3.53 4.18 -7.70
N ALA A 52 3.36 4.49 -9.00
CA ALA A 52 3.92 5.70 -9.59
C ALA A 52 3.43 6.98 -8.89
N ARG A 53 2.13 7.06 -8.58
CA ARG A 53 1.54 8.19 -7.85
C ARG A 53 2.05 8.30 -6.42
N LEU A 54 2.16 7.16 -5.71
CA LEU A 54 2.69 7.14 -4.36
C LEU A 54 4.17 7.50 -4.31
N PHE A 55 4.96 6.99 -5.24
CA PHE A 55 6.38 7.31 -5.35
C PHE A 55 6.60 8.81 -5.59
N GLY A 56 5.89 9.40 -6.57
CA GLY A 56 5.94 10.85 -6.78
C GLY A 56 5.48 11.64 -5.54
N GLY A 57 4.40 11.20 -4.89
CA GLY A 57 3.92 11.79 -3.65
C GLY A 57 4.87 11.66 -2.46
N MET A 58 5.65 10.57 -2.42
CA MET A 58 6.71 10.32 -1.44
C MET A 58 7.87 11.28 -1.65
N LEU A 59 8.35 11.46 -2.89
CA LEU A 59 9.48 12.33 -3.19
C LEU A 59 9.26 13.76 -2.68
N LEU A 60 8.06 14.30 -2.88
CA LEU A 60 7.68 15.61 -2.34
C LEU A 60 7.69 15.67 -0.80
N ARG A 61 7.39 14.54 -0.13
CA ARG A 61 7.31 14.43 1.33
C ARG A 61 8.61 13.92 1.96
N ALA A 62 9.56 13.45 1.16
CA ALA A 62 10.77 12.77 1.61
C ALA A 62 11.58 13.61 2.61
N PRO A 63 11.80 14.94 2.41
CA PRO A 63 12.52 15.74 3.40
C PRO A 63 11.86 15.73 4.78
N ALA A 64 10.52 15.87 4.83
CA ALA A 64 9.76 15.88 6.08
C ALA A 64 9.71 14.48 6.74
N LEU A 65 9.54 13.43 5.94
CA LEU A 65 9.53 12.04 6.43
C LEU A 65 10.88 11.62 6.98
N LEU A 66 11.97 11.99 6.30
CA LEU A 66 13.33 11.76 6.79
C LEU A 66 13.57 12.54 8.07
N TRP A 67 13.24 13.84 8.11
CA TRP A 67 13.37 14.64 9.32
C TRP A 67 12.62 14.02 10.51
N ARG A 68 11.38 13.53 10.31
CA ARG A 68 10.60 12.85 11.34
C ARG A 68 11.29 11.59 11.86
N ARG A 69 11.84 10.77 10.95
CA ARG A 69 12.58 9.56 11.30
C ARG A 69 13.84 9.83 12.11
N TRP A 70 14.51 10.96 11.88
CA TRP A 70 15.74 11.31 12.61
C TRP A 70 15.47 11.87 14.01
N ARG A 71 14.24 12.36 14.25
CA ARG A 71 13.83 12.92 15.55
C ARG A 71 13.21 11.89 16.50
N THR A 72 12.82 10.73 15.96
CA THR A 72 12.28 9.59 16.71
C THR A 72 13.42 8.66 17.09
#